data_AF-A0A816GL85-F1
#
_entry.id   AF-A0A816GL85-F1
#
_cell.length_a   1.000
_cell.length_b   1.000
_cell.length_c   1.000
_cell.angle_alpha   90.00
_cell.angle_beta   90.00
_cell.angle_gamma   90.00
#
_symmetry.space_group_name_H-M   'P 1'
#
loop_
_entity.id
_entity.type
_entity.pdbx_description
1 polymer ?
#
loop_
_entity_poly.entity_id
_entity_poly.type
_entity_poly.pdbx_seq_one_letter_code
_entity_poly.pdbx_strand_id
1 'polypeptide(L)'
;MAKYRNQLPQLSGDFFITTGGVGTSLIFDEHIELPCFASFTVLKDEAGCQWMVNYLSTFASVAQKYNVGLILETATWRAHP
;
A
#
# COMPACT_ATOMS: atom_id res chain seq x y z
N MET A 1 -26.09 -2.31 5.68
CA MET A 1 -25.37 -1.04 5.99
C MET A 1 -23.91 -1.35 6.29
N ALA A 2 -22.94 -0.52 5.87
CA ALA A 2 -21.54 -0.75 6.21
C ALA A 2 -21.28 -0.65 7.72
N LYS A 3 -20.62 -1.66 8.29
CA LYS A 3 -20.43 -1.87 9.74
C LYS A 3 -19.73 -0.72 10.47
N TYR A 4 -18.80 -0.03 9.81
CA TYR A 4 -17.91 0.97 10.42
C TYR A 4 -18.16 2.41 9.96
N ARG A 5 -19.31 2.71 9.34
CA ARG A 5 -19.57 4.03 8.72
C ARG A 5 -19.38 5.22 9.67
N ASN A 6 -19.77 5.08 10.93
CA ASN A 6 -19.72 6.15 11.93
C ASN A 6 -18.62 5.94 12.99
N GLN A 7 -17.83 4.88 12.86
CA GLN A 7 -16.81 4.45 13.84
C GLN A 7 -15.66 3.79 13.08
N LEU A 8 -14.96 4.59 12.28
CA LEU A 8 -13.80 4.13 11.52
C LEU A 8 -12.65 3.79 12.48
N PRO A 9 -12.03 2.60 12.40
CA PRO A 9 -10.97 2.19 13.32
C PRO A 9 -9.83 3.19 13.43
N GLN A 10 -9.40 3.82 12.33
CA GLN A 10 -8.31 4.80 12.33
C GLN A 10 -8.62 6.11 13.06
N LEU A 11 -9.87 6.32 13.49
CA LEU A 11 -10.30 7.50 14.26
C LEU A 11 -10.44 7.22 15.76
N SER A 12 -10.12 6.01 16.23
CA SER A 12 -10.24 5.62 17.64
C SER A 12 -9.19 6.25 18.57
N GLY A 13 -8.08 6.74 18.02
CA GLY A 13 -6.90 7.16 18.78
C GLY A 13 -5.86 6.06 18.98
N ASP A 14 -6.11 4.84 18.47
CA ASP A 14 -5.12 3.77 18.45
C ASP A 14 -3.99 4.06 17.45
N PHE A 15 -2.86 3.36 17.60
CA PHE A 15 -1.75 3.46 16.67
C PHE A 15 -1.98 2.60 15.43
N PHE A 16 -1.67 3.19 14.27
CA PHE A 16 -1.72 2.53 12.97
C PHE A 16 -0.40 2.75 12.22
N ILE A 17 0.08 1.70 11.59
CA ILE A 17 1.14 1.79 10.58
C ILE A 17 0.49 2.10 9.23
N THR A 18 1.20 2.87 8.42
CA THR A 18 0.90 3.04 7.00
C THR A 18 2.02 2.45 6.16
N THR A 19 1.74 2.20 4.89
CA THR A 19 2.72 1.77 3.91
C THR A 19 3.68 2.91 3.56
N GLY A 20 4.84 2.58 3.00
CA GLY A 20 5.80 3.54 2.49
C GLY A 20 5.45 4.05 1.08
N GLY A 21 6.38 4.77 0.47
CA GLY A 21 6.23 5.26 -0.91
C GLY A 21 6.45 4.14 -1.93
N VAL A 22 5.34 3.57 -2.45
CA VAL A 22 5.36 2.53 -3.50
C VAL A 22 6.17 2.99 -4.72
N GLY A 23 5.91 4.19 -5.24
CA GLY A 23 6.59 4.69 -6.46
C GLY A 23 8.10 4.87 -6.28
N THR A 24 8.51 5.35 -5.10
CA THR A 24 9.94 5.47 -4.76
C THR A 24 10.61 4.11 -4.64
N SER A 25 9.98 3.14 -3.99
CA SER A 25 10.57 1.79 -3.88
C SER A 25 10.68 1.11 -5.25
N LEU A 26 9.66 1.25 -6.10
CA LEU A 26 9.73 0.73 -7.48
C LEU A 26 10.91 1.31 -8.27
N ILE A 27 11.16 2.61 -8.18
CA ILE A 27 12.24 3.26 -8.96
C ILE A 27 13.62 3.00 -8.36
N PHE A 28 13.77 3.15 -7.04
CA PHE A 28 15.09 3.16 -6.41
C PHE A 28 15.53 1.79 -5.90
N ASP A 29 14.60 0.94 -5.47
CA ASP A 29 14.92 -0.39 -4.94
C ASP A 29 14.81 -1.47 -6.03
N GLU A 30 13.78 -1.38 -6.88
CA GLU A 30 13.51 -2.38 -7.93
C GLU A 30 13.97 -1.96 -9.34
N HIS A 31 14.42 -0.72 -9.50
CA HIS A 31 14.85 -0.16 -10.79
C HIS A 31 13.78 -0.25 -11.90
N ILE A 32 12.51 -0.17 -11.52
CA ILE A 32 11.36 -0.16 -12.42
C ILE A 32 11.05 1.27 -12.83
N GLU A 33 11.11 1.53 -14.13
CA GLU A 33 10.65 2.79 -14.72
C GLU A 33 9.13 2.96 -14.55
N LEU A 34 8.72 4.11 -14.02
CA LEU A 34 7.32 4.49 -13.89
C LEU A 34 7.04 5.68 -14.81
N PRO A 35 6.53 5.46 -16.04
CA PRO A 35 6.11 6.54 -16.91
C PRO A 35 5.16 7.46 -16.17
N CYS A 36 5.40 8.77 -16.23
CA CYS A 36 4.56 9.75 -15.55
C CYS A 36 4.48 9.58 -14.02
N PHE A 37 5.42 8.82 -13.42
CA PHE A 37 5.40 8.40 -12.03
C PHE A 37 4.12 7.61 -11.66
N ALA A 38 3.46 6.98 -12.63
CA ALA A 38 2.17 6.33 -12.41
C ALA A 38 2.35 4.94 -11.78
N SER A 39 1.99 4.77 -10.50
CA SER A 39 2.24 3.51 -9.79
C SER A 39 1.33 2.37 -10.24
N PHE A 40 0.17 2.65 -10.82
CA PHE A 40 -0.77 1.62 -11.28
C PHE A 40 -0.18 0.72 -12.38
N THR A 41 0.88 1.15 -13.05
CA THR A 41 1.53 0.34 -14.09
C THR A 41 2.13 -0.95 -13.53
N VAL A 42 2.44 -1.00 -12.23
CA VAL A 42 2.92 -2.22 -11.56
C VAL A 42 1.88 -3.34 -11.59
N LEU A 43 0.59 -3.03 -11.71
CA LEU A 43 -0.48 -4.03 -11.69
C LEU A 43 -0.79 -4.63 -13.08
N LYS A 44 0.02 -4.31 -14.10
CA LYS A 44 -0.22 -4.77 -15.49
C LYS A 44 0.11 -6.23 -15.73
N ASP A 45 0.94 -6.83 -14.88
CA ASP A 45 1.37 -8.21 -14.99
C ASP A 45 1.42 -8.89 -13.61
N GLU A 46 1.59 -10.21 -13.65
CA GLU A 46 1.61 -11.05 -12.46
C GLU A 46 2.82 -10.76 -11.55
N ALA A 47 3.96 -10.42 -12.15
CA ALA A 47 5.18 -10.15 -11.40
C ALA A 47 5.04 -8.89 -10.53
N GLY A 48 4.49 -7.81 -11.09
CA GLY A 48 4.24 -6.58 -10.35
C GLY A 48 3.08 -6.71 -9.35
N CYS A 49 2.06 -7.53 -9.66
CA CYS A 49 1.05 -7.92 -8.66
C CYS A 49 1.69 -8.64 -7.46
N GLN A 50 2.56 -9.61 -7.73
CA GLN A 50 3.26 -10.35 -6.67
C GLN A 50 4.22 -9.46 -5.88
N TRP A 51 4.90 -8.53 -6.55
CA TRP A 51 5.73 -7.53 -5.88
C TRP A 51 4.91 -6.68 -4.90
N MET A 52 3.73 -6.19 -5.33
CA MET A 52 2.82 -5.44 -4.45
C MET A 52 2.38 -6.27 -3.23
N VAL A 53 2.07 -7.56 -3.41
CA VAL A 53 1.73 -8.45 -2.29
C VAL A 53 2.90 -8.56 -1.30
N ASN A 54 4.12 -8.76 -1.79
CA ASN A 54 5.31 -8.86 -0.94
C ASN A 54 5.60 -7.54 -0.20
N TYR A 55 5.49 -6.43 -0.91
CA TYR A 55 5.66 -5.08 -0.37
C TYR A 55 4.69 -4.83 0.79
N LEU A 56 3.39 -5.03 0.58
CA LEU A 56 2.37 -4.81 1.61
C LEU A 56 2.48 -5.81 2.77
N SER A 57 2.88 -7.06 2.49
CA SER A 57 3.08 -8.09 3.53
C SER A 57 4.22 -7.75 4.49
N THR A 58 5.21 -6.98 4.04
CA THR A 58 6.29 -6.47 4.89
C THR A 58 5.72 -5.55 5.98
N PHE A 59 4.86 -4.60 5.61
CA PHE A 59 4.18 -3.72 6.58
C PHE A 59 3.22 -4.48 7.48
N ALA A 60 2.52 -5.50 6.95
CA ALA A 60 1.68 -6.39 7.76
C ALA A 60 2.48 -7.11 8.85
N SER A 61 3.68 -7.60 8.53
CA SER A 61 4.56 -8.26 9.49
C SER A 61 5.02 -7.29 10.58
N VAL A 62 5.31 -6.03 10.24
CA VAL A 62 5.67 -4.99 11.22
C VAL A 62 4.47 -4.67 12.13
N ALA A 63 3.28 -4.48 11.57
CA ALA A 63 2.07 -4.21 12.35
C ALA A 63 1.76 -5.35 13.34
N GLN A 64 1.92 -6.60 12.92
CA GLN A 64 1.80 -7.77 13.79
C GLN A 64 2.85 -7.76 14.90
N LYS A 65 4.13 -7.50 14.58
CA LYS A 65 5.22 -7.46 15.56
C LYS A 65 4.97 -6.45 16.69
N TYR A 66 4.40 -5.29 16.37
CA TYR A 66 4.12 -4.23 17.34
C TYR A 66 2.69 -4.25 17.88
N ASN A 67 1.85 -5.20 17.44
CA ASN A 67 0.44 -5.31 17.81
C ASN A 67 -0.35 -4.00 17.62
N VAL A 68 -0.21 -3.40 16.44
CA VAL A 68 -0.88 -2.15 16.04
C VAL A 68 -1.71 -2.36 14.78
N GLY A 69 -2.61 -1.42 14.48
CA GLY A 69 -3.39 -1.45 13.25
C GLY A 69 -2.54 -1.18 12.00
N LEU A 70 -3.08 -1.47 10.82
CA LEU A 70 -2.45 -1.21 9.53
C LEU A 70 -3.45 -0.58 8.57
N ILE A 71 -3.02 0.49 7.90
CA ILE A 71 -3.72 1.10 6.78
C ILE A 71 -2.92 0.80 5.51
N LEU A 72 -3.56 0.12 4.57
CA LEU A 72 -2.96 -0.23 3.29
C LEU A 72 -3.33 0.81 2.24
N GLU A 73 -2.33 1.31 1.51
CA GLU A 73 -2.56 2.14 0.33
C GLU A 73 -2.57 1.31 -0.95
N THR A 74 -3.39 1.74 -1.91
CA THR A 74 -3.48 1.12 -3.24
C THR A 74 -2.50 1.78 -4.21
N ALA A 75 -1.97 1.00 -5.17
CA ALA A 75 -1.15 1.53 -6.26
C ALA A 75 -2.01 2.22 -7.35
N THR A 76 -2.88 3.16 -6.97
CA THR A 76 -3.84 3.82 -7.87
C THR A 76 -3.42 5.25 -8.24
N TRP A 77 -2.19 5.66 -7.91
CA TRP A 77 -1.71 6.99 -8.25
C TRP A 77 -1.67 7.17 -9.77
N ARG A 78 -2.36 8.21 -10.24
CA ARG A 78 -2.65 8.52 -11.65
C ARG A 78 -3.47 7.47 -12.40
N ALA A 79 -4.18 6.57 -11.73
CA ALA A 79 -5.20 5.74 -12.37
C ALA A 79 -6.48 6.55 -12.62
N HIS A 80 -6.62 7.09 -13.83
CA HIS A 80 -7.80 7.86 -14.28
C HIS A 80 -8.02 7.65 -15.79
N PRO A 81 -9.28 7.79 -16.29
CA PRO A 81 -9.60 7.77 -17.71
C PRO A 81 -9.00 8.95 -18.50
#